data_AF-A0A2E4ZP41-F1
#
_entry.id   AF-A0A2E4ZP41-F1
#
_cell.length_a   1.000
_cell.length_b   1.000
_cell.length_c   1.000
_cell.angle_alpha   90.00
_cell.angle_beta   90.00
_cell.angle_gamma   90.00
#
_symmetry.space_group_name_H-M   'P 1'
#
loop_
_entity.id
_entity.type
_entity.pdbx_description
1 polymer ?
#
loop_
_entity_poly.entity_id
_entity_poly.type
_entity_poly.pdbx_seq_one_letter_code
_entity_poly.pdbx_strand_id
1 'polypeptide(L)'
;DGIPITLQSLLVVFLPILLGWRIGVAAVVAYLIIGGLGAPVFSYGTYGWDRFTGSSGGFLLAFPIAGLLAGYAMEQFQNTKSVLIGALLLFAGQFIILGLGLFWYRAIIPVEESMLASVERLLPGLFIKTAFGGLALVLIQRLVAAALKSRNVETP
;
A
#
# COMPACT_ATOMS: atom_id res chain seq x y z
N ASP A 1 -9.75 -10.23 18.06
CA ASP A 1 -9.17 -8.99 17.50
C ASP A 1 -9.35 -8.95 15.98
N GLY A 2 -10.08 -7.96 15.47
CA GLY A 2 -10.40 -7.86 14.04
C GLY A 2 -9.22 -7.37 13.19
N ILE A 3 -9.23 -7.71 11.90
CA ILE A 3 -8.23 -7.22 10.94
C ILE A 3 -8.41 -5.70 10.80
N PRO A 4 -7.39 -4.89 11.14
CA PRO A 4 -7.53 -3.45 11.21
C PRO A 4 -7.73 -2.85 9.80
N ILE A 5 -8.86 -2.17 9.58
CA ILE A 5 -9.12 -1.44 8.32
C ILE A 5 -8.50 -0.05 8.45
N THR A 6 -7.25 0.11 8.00
CA THR A 6 -6.54 1.40 8.04
C THR A 6 -5.99 1.83 6.69
N LEU A 7 -5.58 3.09 6.56
CA LEU A 7 -4.90 3.61 5.36
C LEU A 7 -3.43 3.12 5.23
N GLN A 8 -2.93 2.34 6.19
CA GLN A 8 -1.55 1.84 6.18
C GLN A 8 -1.25 1.03 4.91
N SER A 9 -2.11 0.06 4.57
CA SER A 9 -1.96 -0.77 3.38
C SER A 9 -2.05 0.02 2.07
N LEU A 10 -2.74 1.17 2.08
CA LEU A 10 -2.81 2.06 0.94
C LEU A 10 -1.46 2.74 0.72
N LEU A 11 -0.91 3.39 1.76
CA LEU A 11 0.30 4.19 1.67
C LEU A 11 1.53 3.37 1.23
N VAL A 12 1.66 2.14 1.73
CA VAL A 12 2.79 1.26 1.41
C VAL A 12 2.84 0.79 -0.04
N VAL A 13 1.70 0.80 -0.75
CA VAL A 13 1.64 0.52 -2.19
C VAL A 13 1.70 1.82 -3.00
N PHE A 14 1.05 2.86 -2.50
CA PHE A 14 0.94 4.17 -3.13
C PHE A 14 2.29 4.88 -3.27
N LEU A 15 3.15 4.83 -2.24
CA LEU A 15 4.46 5.48 -2.26
C LEU A 15 5.39 4.92 -3.35
N PRO A 16 5.57 3.59 -3.50
CA PRO A 16 6.29 3.00 -4.64
C PRO A 16 5.72 3.36 -6.01
N ILE A 17 4.39 3.46 -6.15
CA ILE A 17 3.75 3.88 -7.41
C ILE A 17 4.10 5.34 -7.73
N LEU A 18 4.16 6.22 -6.72
CA LEU A 18 4.42 7.64 -6.90
C LEU A 18 5.90 8.00 -7.06
N LEU A 19 6.76 7.40 -6.23
CA LEU A 19 8.17 7.80 -6.09
C LEU A 19 9.12 6.88 -6.87
N GLY A 20 8.58 5.84 -7.51
CA GLY A 20 9.35 4.74 -8.08
C GLY A 20 9.65 3.66 -7.04
N TRP A 21 9.89 2.43 -7.52
CA TRP A 21 9.98 1.26 -6.64
C TRP A 21 11.18 1.33 -5.70
N ARG A 22 12.31 1.89 -6.14
CA ARG A 22 13.53 1.96 -5.32
C ARG A 22 13.33 2.81 -4.07
N ILE A 23 12.85 4.05 -4.26
CA ILE A 23 12.65 5.00 -3.17
C ILE A 23 11.44 4.59 -2.33
N GLY A 24 10.33 4.22 -2.98
CA GLY A 24 9.12 3.84 -2.27
C GLY A 24 9.29 2.56 -1.44
N VAL A 25 9.92 1.51 -1.97
CA VAL A 25 10.18 0.29 -1.20
C VAL A 25 11.17 0.56 -0.08
N ALA A 26 12.22 1.36 -0.32
CA ALA A 26 13.14 1.77 0.75
C ALA A 26 12.40 2.50 1.89
N ALA A 27 11.46 3.39 1.56
CA ALA A 27 10.62 4.07 2.55
C ALA A 27 9.72 3.08 3.33
N VAL A 28 9.14 2.08 2.66
CA VAL A 28 8.34 1.03 3.30
C VAL A 28 9.21 0.16 4.23
N VAL A 29 10.41 -0.21 3.81
CA VAL A 29 11.35 -0.98 4.65
C VAL A 29 11.79 -0.16 5.86
N ALA A 30 12.14 1.12 5.66
CA ALA A 30 12.46 2.03 6.74
C ALA A 30 11.29 2.16 7.74
N TYR A 31 10.07 2.32 7.24
CA TYR A 31 8.85 2.33 8.04
C TYR A 31 8.69 1.08 8.91
N LEU A 32 8.93 -0.11 8.35
CA LEU A 32 8.87 -1.37 9.08
C LEU A 32 9.95 -1.47 10.16
N ILE A 33 11.20 -1.08 9.84
CA ILE A 33 12.31 -1.07 10.79
C ILE A 33 12.00 -0.11 11.94
N ILE A 34 11.60 1.13 11.64
CA ILE A 34 11.27 2.15 12.63
C ILE A 34 10.15 1.67 13.57
N GLY A 35 9.08 1.08 13.02
CA GLY A 35 8.01 0.52 13.83
C GLY A 35 8.45 -0.69 14.66
N GLY A 36 9.28 -1.57 14.09
CA GLY A 36 9.87 -2.70 14.79
C GLY A 36 10.78 -2.31 15.96
N LEU A 37 11.51 -1.18 15.82
CA LEU A 37 12.36 -0.61 16.86
C LEU A 37 11.59 0.16 17.95
N GLY A 38 10.27 0.28 17.83
CA GLY A 38 9.40 0.78 18.91
C GLY A 38 8.73 2.14 18.66
N ALA A 39 8.87 2.72 17.47
CA ALA A 39 8.12 3.94 17.15
C ALA A 39 6.64 3.61 16.83
N PRO A 40 5.65 4.35 17.37
CA PRO A 40 4.21 4.07 17.24
C PRO A 40 3.64 4.42 15.85
N VAL A 41 4.17 3.78 14.80
CA VAL A 41 3.85 4.09 13.40
C VAL A 41 2.93 3.07 12.73
N PHE A 42 2.68 1.92 13.35
CA PHE A 42 1.73 0.93 12.83
C PHE A 42 0.28 1.33 13.15
N SER A 43 -0.68 0.60 12.56
CA SER A 43 -2.12 0.82 12.78
C SER A 43 -2.47 0.99 14.25
N TYR A 44 -3.32 1.98 14.55
CA TYR A 44 -3.73 2.35 15.91
C TYR A 44 -2.57 2.75 16.85
N GLY A 45 -1.47 3.25 16.31
CA GLY A 45 -0.30 3.67 17.11
C GLY A 45 0.46 2.49 17.71
N THR A 46 0.30 1.30 17.15
CA THR A 46 1.05 0.11 17.58
C THR A 46 2.49 0.14 17.06
N TYR A 47 3.33 -0.68 17.67
CA TYR A 47 4.77 -0.79 17.40
C TYR A 47 5.32 -2.10 17.97
N GLY A 48 6.61 -2.34 17.75
CA GLY A 48 7.36 -3.43 18.35
C GLY A 48 7.56 -4.63 17.43
N TRP A 49 8.59 -5.43 17.73
CA TRP A 49 8.94 -6.61 16.96
C TRP A 49 7.91 -7.75 17.08
N ASP A 50 7.19 -7.79 18.20
CA ASP A 50 6.06 -8.70 18.46
C ASP A 50 4.96 -8.62 17.39
N ARG A 51 4.83 -7.47 16.71
CA ARG A 51 3.87 -7.28 15.62
C ARG A 51 4.19 -8.08 14.37
N PHE A 52 5.45 -8.45 14.17
CA PHE A 52 5.89 -9.27 13.03
C PHE A 52 5.60 -10.76 13.25
N THR A 53 5.52 -11.21 14.50
CA THR A 53 5.22 -12.61 14.84
C THR A 53 3.74 -12.86 15.16
N GLY A 54 2.96 -11.79 15.38
CA GLY A 54 1.54 -11.87 15.71
C GLY A 54 0.60 -11.99 14.49
N SER A 55 -0.69 -11.74 14.74
CA SER A 55 -1.77 -11.80 13.76
C SER A 55 -1.62 -10.83 12.58
N SER A 56 -0.95 -9.69 12.79
CA SER A 56 -0.64 -8.69 11.77
C SER A 56 0.63 -8.97 10.98
N GLY A 57 1.45 -9.95 11.40
CA GLY A 57 2.80 -10.17 10.90
C GLY A 57 2.86 -10.34 9.39
N GLY A 58 2.03 -11.24 8.85
CA GLY A 58 1.96 -11.47 7.41
C GLY A 58 1.55 -10.25 6.59
N PHE A 59 0.74 -9.34 7.14
CA PHE A 59 0.39 -8.10 6.45
C PHE A 59 1.60 -7.16 6.38
N LEU A 60 2.32 -6.99 7.50
CA LEU A 60 3.53 -6.16 7.56
C LEU A 60 4.62 -6.68 6.61
N LEU A 61 4.85 -7.99 6.62
CA LEU A 61 5.83 -8.65 5.77
C LEU A 61 5.44 -8.64 4.29
N ALA A 62 4.15 -8.53 3.97
CA ALA A 62 3.67 -8.39 2.59
C ALA A 62 3.89 -6.98 2.01
N PHE A 63 4.09 -5.94 2.84
CA PHE A 63 4.19 -4.57 2.36
C PHE A 63 5.34 -4.33 1.37
N PRO A 64 6.60 -4.77 1.63
CA PRO A 64 7.69 -4.54 0.70
C PRO A 64 7.47 -5.29 -0.62
N ILE A 65 6.87 -6.49 -0.57
CA ILE A 65 6.57 -7.31 -1.74
C ILE A 65 5.54 -6.61 -2.63
N ALA A 66 4.41 -6.20 -2.04
CA ALA A 66 3.36 -5.51 -2.77
C ALA A 66 3.82 -4.16 -3.31
N GLY A 67 4.56 -3.40 -2.52
CA GLY A 67 5.15 -2.13 -2.91
C GLY A 67 6.13 -2.28 -4.08
N LEU A 68 7.00 -3.29 -4.03
CA LEU A 68 7.96 -3.60 -5.10
C LEU A 68 7.24 -3.93 -6.40
N LEU A 69 6.28 -4.88 -6.35
CA LEU A 69 5.58 -5.33 -7.54
C LEU A 69 4.77 -4.21 -8.19
N ALA A 70 4.03 -3.43 -7.40
CA ALA A 70 3.21 -2.33 -7.91
C ALA A 70 4.05 -1.16 -8.42
N GLY A 71 5.09 -0.75 -7.68
CA GLY A 71 5.99 0.32 -8.09
C GLY A 71 6.79 -0.05 -9.33
N TYR A 72 7.33 -1.27 -9.38
CA TYR A 72 8.12 -1.74 -10.53
C TYR A 72 7.26 -1.82 -11.79
N ALA A 73 6.05 -2.37 -11.67
CA ALA A 73 5.10 -2.41 -12.77
C ALA A 73 4.74 -1.00 -13.26
N MET A 74 4.49 -0.04 -12.35
CA MET A 74 4.18 1.34 -12.73
C MET A 74 5.31 1.98 -13.57
N GLU A 75 6.57 1.68 -13.25
CA GLU A 75 7.71 2.17 -14.02
C GLU A 75 7.74 1.63 -15.46
N GLN A 76 7.21 0.42 -15.71
CA GLN A 76 7.12 -0.13 -17.07
C GLN A 76 6.05 0.56 -17.93
N PHE A 77 5.05 1.20 -17.30
CA PHE A 77 3.93 1.87 -17.97
C PHE A 77 4.06 3.40 -18.02
N GLN A 78 5.25 3.95 -17.77
CA GLN A 78 5.48 5.41 -17.71
C GLN A 78 5.05 6.15 -18.99
N ASN A 79 5.13 5.50 -20.15
CA ASN A 79 4.73 6.11 -21.43
C ASN A 79 3.22 6.32 -21.57
N THR A 80 2.40 5.65 -20.75
CA THR A 80 0.93 5.69 -20.90
C THR A 80 0.28 6.74 -19.98
N LYS A 81 1.02 7.33 -19.02
CA LYS A 81 0.54 8.32 -18.02
C LYS A 81 -0.89 8.04 -17.49
N SER A 82 -1.26 6.76 -17.40
CA SER A 82 -2.65 6.39 -17.19
C SER A 82 -2.92 6.24 -15.71
N VAL A 83 -3.73 7.16 -15.19
CA VAL A 83 -4.32 7.07 -13.84
C VAL A 83 -4.97 5.71 -13.62
N LEU A 84 -5.63 5.16 -14.64
CA LEU A 84 -6.28 3.86 -14.55
C LEU A 84 -5.28 2.74 -14.25
N ILE A 85 -4.11 2.75 -14.89
CA ILE A 85 -3.04 1.77 -14.60
C ILE A 85 -2.58 1.92 -13.15
N GLY A 86 -2.33 3.15 -12.68
CA GLY A 86 -1.97 3.39 -11.30
C GLY A 86 -3.01 2.88 -10.29
N ALA A 87 -4.30 3.10 -10.57
CA ALA A 87 -5.39 2.60 -9.73
C ALA A 87 -5.50 1.06 -9.74
N LEU A 88 -5.30 0.41 -10.90
CA LEU A 88 -5.29 -1.05 -11.01
C LEU A 88 -4.10 -1.66 -10.26
N LEU A 89 -2.91 -1.08 -10.38
CA LEU A 89 -1.71 -1.52 -9.66
C LEU A 89 -1.87 -1.30 -8.15
N LEU A 90 -2.50 -0.21 -7.75
CA LEU A 90 -2.82 0.07 -6.35
C LEU A 90 -3.80 -0.96 -5.78
N PHE A 91 -4.83 -1.34 -6.54
CA PHE A 91 -5.75 -2.41 -6.17
C PHE A 91 -5.01 -3.75 -6.03
N ALA A 92 -4.24 -4.12 -7.06
CA ALA A 92 -3.50 -5.38 -7.10
C ALA A 92 -2.51 -5.50 -5.93
N GLY A 93 -1.75 -4.44 -5.64
CA GLY A 93 -0.82 -4.43 -4.51
C GLY A 93 -1.53 -4.62 -3.16
N GLN A 94 -2.65 -3.93 -2.94
CA GLN A 94 -3.41 -4.13 -1.70
C GLN A 94 -4.05 -5.53 -1.63
N PHE A 95 -4.45 -6.11 -2.78
CA PHE A 95 -4.96 -7.47 -2.84
C PHE A 95 -3.87 -8.51 -2.51
N ILE A 96 -2.63 -8.28 -2.95
CA ILE A 96 -1.47 -9.10 -2.56
C ILE A 96 -1.25 -9.04 -1.04
N ILE A 97 -1.29 -7.84 -0.44
CA ILE A 97 -1.19 -7.66 1.02
C ILE A 97 -2.28 -8.44 1.73
N LEU A 98 -3.52 -8.34 1.24
CA LEU A 98 -4.65 -9.06 1.80
C LEU A 98 -4.44 -10.59 1.74
N GLY A 99 -4.05 -11.12 0.58
CA GLY A 99 -3.85 -12.56 0.37
C GLY A 99 -2.75 -13.13 1.25
N LEU A 100 -1.56 -12.51 1.24
CA LEU A 100 -0.42 -12.96 2.06
C LEU A 100 -0.69 -12.78 3.56
N GLY A 101 -1.33 -11.68 3.96
CA GLY A 101 -1.71 -11.43 5.34
C GLY A 101 -2.75 -12.42 5.86
N LEU A 102 -3.79 -12.72 5.09
CA LEU A 102 -4.79 -13.73 5.44
C LEU A 102 -4.18 -15.14 5.51
N PHE A 103 -3.29 -15.48 4.58
CA PHE A 103 -2.59 -16.77 4.61
C PHE A 103 -1.81 -16.96 5.92
N TRP A 104 -1.00 -15.97 6.31
CA TRP A 104 -0.29 -15.96 7.59
C TRP A 104 -1.24 -16.01 8.79
N TYR A 105 -2.26 -15.14 8.80
CA TYR A 105 -3.22 -15.05 9.89
C TYR A 105 -3.86 -16.40 10.19
N ARG A 106 -4.31 -17.11 9.14
CA ARG A 106 -4.97 -18.42 9.26
C ARG A 106 -4.01 -19.56 9.62
N ALA A 107 -2.71 -19.39 9.37
CA ALA A 107 -1.71 -20.37 9.79
C ALA A 107 -1.46 -20.34 11.30
N ILE A 108 -1.76 -19.22 11.97
CA ILE A 108 -1.48 -19.00 13.39
C ILE A 108 -2.77 -19.00 14.21
N ILE A 109 -3.87 -18.50 13.65
CA ILE A 109 -5.16 -18.40 14.32
C ILE A 109 -6.16 -19.34 13.64
N PRO A 110 -6.78 -20.27 14.38
CA PRO A 110 -7.87 -21.09 13.85
C PRO A 110 -9.05 -20.20 13.45
N VAL A 111 -9.49 -20.31 12.19
CA VAL A 111 -10.63 -19.56 11.66
C VAL A 111 -11.61 -20.53 11.04
N GLU A 112 -12.83 -20.58 11.60
CA GLU A 112 -13.93 -21.39 11.09
C GLU A 112 -14.50 -20.85 9.77
N GLU A 113 -14.47 -19.52 9.61
CA GLU A 113 -14.89 -18.84 8.39
C GLU A 113 -14.03 -19.27 7.18
N SER A 114 -14.65 -19.41 6.00
CA SER A 114 -13.95 -19.75 4.77
C SER A 114 -13.03 -18.62 4.30
N MET A 115 -12.03 -18.94 3.47
CA MET A 115 -11.16 -17.91 2.87
C MET A 115 -11.97 -16.90 2.04
N LEU A 116 -12.96 -17.38 1.27
CA LEU A 116 -13.80 -16.52 0.44
C LEU A 116 -14.61 -15.54 1.28
N ALA A 117 -15.23 -16.00 2.36
CA ALA A 117 -15.98 -15.12 3.26
C ALA A 117 -15.07 -14.05 3.91
N SER A 118 -13.85 -14.43 4.30
CA SER A 118 -12.84 -13.47 4.79
C SER A 118 -12.51 -12.40 3.75
N VAL A 119 -12.34 -12.79 2.49
CA VAL A 119 -12.07 -11.87 1.38
C VAL A 119 -13.27 -10.98 1.11
N GLU A 120 -14.48 -11.54 0.96
CA GLU A 120 -15.73 -10.81 0.72
C GLU A 120 -15.97 -9.74 1.78
N ARG A 121 -15.73 -10.08 3.06
CA ARG A 121 -15.87 -9.12 4.17
C ARG A 121 -14.88 -7.96 4.08
N LEU A 122 -13.67 -8.19 3.58
CA LEU A 122 -12.59 -7.19 3.52
C LEU A 122 -12.55 -6.42 2.19
N LEU A 123 -13.22 -6.94 1.16
CA LEU A 123 -13.25 -6.39 -0.19
C LEU A 123 -13.84 -4.96 -0.25
N PRO A 124 -14.93 -4.59 0.46
CA PRO A 124 -15.44 -3.23 0.45
C PRO A 124 -14.38 -2.21 0.90
N GLY A 125 -13.63 -2.52 1.95
CA GLY A 125 -12.55 -1.66 2.43
C GLY A 125 -11.42 -1.50 1.40
N LEU A 126 -11.12 -2.56 0.65
CA LEU A 126 -10.13 -2.53 -0.44
C LEU A 126 -10.55 -1.59 -1.56
N PHE A 127 -11.82 -1.66 -1.98
CA PHE A 127 -12.38 -0.79 -3.02
C PHE A 127 -12.38 0.68 -2.59
N ILE A 128 -12.81 0.97 -1.37
CA ILE A 128 -12.83 2.33 -0.83
C ILE A 128 -11.41 2.93 -0.81
N LYS A 129 -10.42 2.18 -0.31
CA LYS A 129 -9.02 2.62 -0.29
C LYS A 129 -8.48 2.84 -1.71
N THR A 130 -8.78 1.94 -2.63
CA THR A 130 -8.36 2.05 -4.03
C THR A 130 -8.97 3.27 -4.70
N ALA A 131 -10.26 3.54 -4.49
CA ALA A 131 -10.92 4.74 -5.02
C ALA A 131 -10.26 6.01 -4.48
N PHE A 132 -9.99 6.06 -3.16
CA PHE A 132 -9.32 7.19 -2.54
C PHE A 132 -7.90 7.40 -3.08
N GLY A 133 -7.11 6.34 -3.20
CA GLY A 133 -5.77 6.42 -3.77
C GLY A 133 -5.76 6.79 -5.25
N GLY A 134 -6.70 6.26 -6.06
CA GLY A 134 -6.86 6.66 -7.45
C GLY A 134 -7.17 8.15 -7.61
N LEU A 135 -8.08 8.69 -6.79
CA LEU A 135 -8.36 10.13 -6.74
C LEU A 135 -7.12 10.93 -6.34
N ALA A 136 -6.39 10.48 -5.32
CA ALA A 136 -5.15 11.12 -4.89
C ALA A 136 -4.09 11.14 -6.02
N LEU A 137 -3.94 10.05 -6.79
CA LEU A 137 -3.06 10.01 -7.97
C LEU A 137 -3.44 11.09 -8.98
N VAL A 138 -4.73 11.23 -9.32
CA VAL A 138 -5.22 12.26 -10.26
C VAL A 138 -4.86 13.65 -9.77
N LEU A 139 -5.14 13.94 -8.50
CA LEU A 139 -4.91 15.26 -7.93
C LEU A 139 -3.42 15.61 -7.93
N ILE A 140 -2.57 14.68 -7.49
CA ILE A 140 -1.12 14.89 -7.48
C ILE A 140 -0.60 15.12 -8.90
N GLN A 141 -1.02 14.31 -9.88
CA GLN A 141 -0.60 14.49 -11.28
C GLN A 141 -1.00 15.86 -11.83
N ARG A 142 -2.23 16.31 -11.54
CA ARG A 142 -2.72 17.63 -11.97
C ARG A 142 -1.95 18.78 -11.33
N LEU A 143 -1.68 18.69 -10.03
CA LEU A 143 -0.92 19.71 -9.30
C LEU A 143 0.53 19.79 -9.79
N VAL A 144 1.19 18.65 -10.00
CA VAL A 144 2.55 18.59 -10.55
C VAL A 144 2.57 19.18 -11.97
N ALA A 145 1.63 18.80 -12.84
CA ALA A 145 1.55 19.35 -14.19
C ALA A 145 1.33 20.88 -14.19
N ALA A 146 0.47 21.39 -13.30
CA ALA A 146 0.23 22.82 -13.15
C ALA A 146 1.49 23.57 -12.66
N ALA A 147 2.20 23.04 -11.67
CA ALA A 147 3.43 23.63 -11.12
C ALA A 147 4.59 23.63 -12.14
N LEU A 148 4.72 22.58 -12.94
CA LEU A 148 5.72 22.54 -14.02
C LEU A 148 5.39 23.55 -15.13
N LYS A 149 4.10 23.73 -15.44
CA LYS A 149 3.65 24.73 -16.41
C LYS A 149 3.95 26.16 -15.93
N SER A 150 3.70 26.49 -14.66
CA SER A 150 3.99 27.83 -14.14
C SER A 150 5.48 28.15 -14.15
N ARG A 151 6.35 27.18 -13.80
CA ARG A 151 7.80 27.38 -13.78
C ARG A 151 8.40 27.67 -15.16
N ASN A 152 7.88 27.04 -16.22
CA ASN A 152 8.35 27.25 -17.59
C ASN A 152 7.92 28.61 -18.19
N VAL A 153 6.93 29.29 -17.59
CA VAL A 153 6.50 30.62 -18.02
C VAL A 153 7.41 31.72 -17.46
N GLU A 154 8.11 31.44 -16.36
CA GLU A 154 9.00 32.40 -15.66
C GLU A 154 10.45 32.38 -16.15
N THR A 155 10.85 31.41 -16.99
CA THR A 155 12.20 31.31 -17.57
C THR A 155 12.17 31.63 -19.08
N PRO A 156 12.56 32.84 -19.52
CA PRO A 156 12.68 33.21 -20.94
C PRO A 156 13.86 32.53 -21.65
#